data_AF-A0A1G1NFA3-F1
#
_entry.id   AF-A0A1G1NFA3-F1
#
_cell.length_a   1.000
_cell.length_b   1.000
_cell.length_c   1.000
_cell.angle_alpha   90.00
_cell.angle_beta   90.00
_cell.angle_gamma   90.00
#
_symmetry.space_group_name_H-M   'P 1'
#
loop_
_entity.id
_entity.type
_entity.pdbx_description
1 polymer ?
#
loop_
_entity_poly.entity_id
_entity_poly.type
_entity_poly.pdbx_seq_one_letter_code
_entity_poly.pdbx_strand_id
1 'polypeptide(L)' 'MRIEDIRELLKDKRVVDEINKHLWIESQKAGYSIGMERATDEWLRLYSEGWIKFHMPDKYRAYKSKKK' A
#
# COMPACT_ATOMS: atom_id res chain seq x y z
N MET A 1 6.94 5.13 -9.31
CA MET A 1 6.82 3.68 -9.11
C MET A 1 5.98 3.16 -10.25
N ARG A 2 6.38 2.07 -10.92
CA ARG A 2 5.51 1.49 -11.96
C ARG A 2 4.34 0.80 -11.28
N ILE A 3 3.16 0.82 -11.90
CA ILE A 3 1.97 0.12 -11.40
C ILE A 3 2.27 -1.36 -11.10
N GLU A 4 3.17 -1.97 -11.85
CA GLU A 4 3.62 -3.35 -11.66
C GLU A 4 4.39 -3.56 -10.34
N ASP A 5 5.30 -2.65 -9.96
CA ASP A 5 6.01 -2.71 -8.67
C ASP A 5 5.06 -2.59 -7.48
N ILE A 6 3.94 -1.87 -7.65
CA ILE A 6 2.93 -1.66 -6.59
C ILE A 6 2.11 -2.94 -6.43
N ARG A 7 1.76 -3.58 -7.53
CA ARG A 7 1.07 -4.88 -7.52
C ARG A 7 1.92 -6.00 -6.95
N GLU A 8 3.24 -5.93 -7.11
CA GLU A 8 4.15 -6.87 -6.46
C GLU A 8 4.08 -6.81 -4.93
N LEU A 9 3.78 -5.65 -4.35
CA LEU A 9 3.60 -5.51 -2.89
C LEU A 9 2.43 -6.37 -2.39
N LEU A 10 1.37 -6.54 -3.20
CA LEU A 10 0.21 -7.36 -2.84
C LEU A 10 0.53 -8.85 -2.72
N LYS A 11 1.68 -9.30 -3.21
CA LYS A 11 2.17 -10.67 -2.99
C LYS A 11 2.69 -10.88 -1.57
N ASP A 12 3.07 -9.81 -0.87
CA ASP A 12 3.56 -9.87 0.50
C ASP A 12 2.38 -9.90 1.48
N LYS A 13 2.33 -10.93 2.33
CA LYS A 13 1.25 -11.08 3.32
C LYS A 13 1.18 -9.91 4.30
N ARG A 14 2.31 -9.24 4.59
CA ARG A 14 2.36 -8.08 5.50
C ARG A 14 1.65 -6.88 4.91
N VAL A 15 1.77 -6.69 3.60
CA VAL A 15 1.06 -5.62 2.88
C VAL A 15 -0.44 -5.91 2.85
N VAL A 16 -0.82 -7.17 2.59
CA VAL A 16 -2.23 -7.57 2.61
C VAL A 16 -2.85 -7.38 4.00
N ASP A 17 -2.12 -7.67 5.08
CA ASP A 17 -2.56 -7.41 6.45
C ASP A 17 -2.81 -5.92 6.72
N GLU A 18 -1.90 -5.05 6.26
CA GLU A 18 -2.06 -3.59 6.38
C GLU A 18 -3.26 -3.07 5.58
N ILE A 19 -3.49 -3.61 4.38
CA ILE A 19 -4.67 -3.26 3.58
C ILE A 19 -5.96 -3.72 4.28
N ASN A 20 -5.97 -4.90 4.88
CA ASN A 20 -7.13 -5.39 5.64
C ASN A 20 -7.40 -4.53 6.88
N LYS A 21 -6.36 -4.08 7.59
CA LYS A 21 -6.53 -3.12 8.70
C LYS A 21 -7.10 -1.80 8.20
N HIS A 22 -6.58 -1.26 7.09
CA HIS A 22 -7.07 -0.02 6.48
C HIS A 22 -8.53 -0.16 6.06
N LEU A 23 -8.88 -1.27 5.38
CA LEU A 23 -10.26 -1.61 5.03
C LEU A 23 -11.16 -1.62 6.26
N TRP A 24 -10.74 -2.27 7.34
CA TRP A 24 -11.53 -2.37 8.56
C TRP A 24 -11.74 -0.99 9.18
N ILE A 25 -10.68 -0.20 9.39
CA ILE A 25 -10.75 1.15 9.97
C ILE A 25 -11.65 2.06 9.14
N GLU A 26 -11.47 2.09 7.82
CA GLU A 26 -12.27 2.97 6.96
C GLU A 26 -13.72 2.50 6.86
N SER A 27 -13.98 1.19 6.92
CA SER A 27 -15.36 0.68 6.98
C SER A 27 -16.04 1.03 8.31
N GLN A 28 -15.30 1.00 9.42
CA GLN A 28 -15.82 1.46 10.73
C GLN A 28 -16.14 2.96 10.69
N LYS A 29 -15.25 3.75 10.08
CA LYS A 29 -15.41 5.21 9.96
C LYS A 29 -16.54 5.62 9.03
N ALA A 30 -16.71 4.91 7.92
CA ALA A 30 -17.75 5.17 6.94
C ALA A 30 -19.13 4.68 7.39
N GLY A 31 -19.20 3.74 8.33
CA GLY A 31 -20.44 3.08 8.76
C GLY A 31 -20.97 2.07 7.73
N TYR A 32 -20.18 1.76 6.69
CA TYR A 32 -20.46 0.75 5.67
C TYR A 32 -19.16 0.20 5.10
N SER A 33 -19.22 -1.01 4.51
CA SER A 33 -18.05 -1.63 3.88
C SER A 33 -17.63 -0.84 2.64
N ILE A 34 -16.44 -0.21 2.69
CA ILE A 34 -15.92 0.58 1.56
C ILE A 34 -15.46 -0.30 0.37
N GLY A 35 -15.31 -1.61 0.59
CA GLY A 35 -14.89 -2.60 -0.41
C GLY A 35 -13.36 -2.74 -0.49
N MET A 36 -12.91 -3.97 -0.77
CA MET A 36 -11.48 -4.31 -0.77
C MET A 36 -10.71 -3.58 -1.88
N GLU A 37 -11.32 -3.41 -3.05
CA GLU A 37 -10.69 -2.73 -4.18
C GLU A 37 -10.37 -1.27 -3.86
N ARG A 38 -11.31 -0.56 -3.24
CA ARG A 38 -11.14 0.84 -2.84
C ARG A 38 -10.12 0.98 -1.71
N ALA A 39 -10.19 0.13 -0.70
CA ALA A 39 -9.21 0.12 0.37
C ALA A 39 -7.79 -0.19 -0.16
N THR A 40 -7.68 -1.11 -1.12
CA THR A 40 -6.41 -1.45 -1.75
C THR A 40 -5.85 -0.28 -2.55
N ASP A 41 -6.64 0.35 -3.43
CA ASP A 41 -6.18 1.50 -4.22
C ASP A 41 -5.73 2.66 -3.33
N GLU A 42 -6.53 2.99 -2.33
CA GLU A 42 -6.23 4.07 -1.40
C GLU A 42 -4.99 3.76 -0.56
N TRP A 43 -4.85 2.54 -0.06
CA TRP A 43 -3.67 2.13 0.68
C TRP A 43 -2.41 2.16 -0.18
N LEU A 44 -2.50 1.65 -1.41
CA LEU A 44 -1.41 1.68 -2.37
C LEU A 44 -1.00 3.11 -2.73
N ARG A 45 -1.93 4.07 -2.73
CA ARG A 45 -1.63 5.47 -3.03
C ARG A 45 -1.01 6.21 -1.84
N LEU A 46 -1.49 5.95 -0.62
CA LEU A 46 -1.14 6.74 0.56
C LEU A 46 -0.02 6.11 1.41
N TYR A 47 -0.01 4.78 1.54
CA TYR A 47 0.85 4.08 2.50
C TYR A 47 1.96 3.26 1.84
N SER A 48 1.83 2.86 0.57
CA SER A 48 2.84 2.01 -0.10
C SER A 48 4.25 2.62 -0.08
N GLU A 49 4.39 3.93 -0.31
CA GLU A 49 5.69 4.60 -0.33
C GLU A 49 6.36 4.56 1.06
N GLY A 50 5.57 4.81 2.11
CA GLY A 50 6.03 4.70 3.50
C GLY A 50 6.42 3.27 3.83
N TRP A 51 5.59 2.30 3.47
CA TRP A 51 5.85 0.89 3.73
C TRP A 51 7.16 0.41 3.08
N ILE A 52 7.40 0.75 1.81
CA ILE A 52 8.66 0.42 1.12
C ILE A 52 9.84 1.13 1.78
N LYS A 53 9.70 2.39 2.18
CA LYS A 53 10.77 3.14 2.86
C LYS A 53 11.23 2.44 4.14
N PHE A 54 10.30 1.88 4.92
CA PHE A 54 10.63 1.20 6.18
C PHE A 54 11.05 -0.25 5.99
N HIS A 55 10.35 -1.03 5.16
CA HIS A 55 10.58 -2.46 5.01
C HIS A 55 11.59 -2.81 3.90
N MET A 56 11.77 -1.93 2.91
CA MET A 56 12.67 -2.14 1.77
C MET A 56 13.48 -0.86 1.46
N PRO A 57 14.38 -0.44 2.38
CA PRO A 57 15.14 0.79 2.22
C PRO A 57 15.98 0.83 0.93
N ASP A 58 16.47 -0.33 0.49
CA ASP A 58 17.26 -0.47 -0.74
C ASP A 58 16.43 -0.21 -2.00
N LYS A 59 15.25 -0.86 -2.12
CA LYS A 59 14.29 -0.59 -3.21
C LYS A 59 13.80 0.87 -3.16
N TYR A 60 13.57 1.42 -1.97
CA TYR A 60 13.15 2.82 -1.81
C TYR A 60 14.20 3.80 -2.34
N ARG A 61 15.49 3.58 -2.00
CA ARG A 61 16.61 4.39 -2.50
C ARG A 61 16.71 4.32 -4.02
N ALA A 62 16.63 3.12 -4.59
CA ALA A 62 16.64 2.92 -6.04
C ALA A 62 15.45 3.62 -6.72
N TYR A 63 14.25 3.55 -6.13
CA TYR A 63 13.06 4.26 -6.61
C TYR A 63 13.23 5.79 -6.56
N LYS A 64 13.67 6.34 -5.43
CA LYS A 64 13.89 7.78 -5.26
C LYS A 64 14.94 8.31 -6.26
N SER A 65 15.98 7.53 -6.52
CA SER A 65 17.02 7.89 -7.49
C SER A 65 16.52 7.93 -8.93
N LYS A 66 15.53 7.11 -9.30
CA LYS A 66 14.92 7.10 -10.65
C LYS A 66 13.85 8.19 -10.86
N LYS A 67 13.38 8.81 -9.79
CA LYS A 67 12.37 9.90 -9.82
C LYS A 67 13.02 11.29 -9.94
N LYS A 68 14.33 11.38 -9.73
CA LYS A 68 15.14 12.61 -9.87
C LYS A 68 15.66 12.70 -11.29
#